data_AF-A0A946IC09-F1
#
_entry.id   AF-A0A946IC09-F1
#
_cell.length_a   1.000
_cell.length_b   1.000
_cell.length_c   1.000
_cell.angle_alpha   90.00
_cell.angle_beta   90.00
_cell.angle_gamma   90.00
#
_symmetry.space_group_name_H-M   'P 1'
#
loop_
_entity.id
_entity.type
_entity.pdbx_description
1 polymer ?
#
loop_
_entity_poly.entity_id
_entity_poly.type
_entity_poly.pdbx_seq_one_letter_code
_entity_poly.pdbx_strand_id
1 'polypeptide(L)'
;MSNDLVLGAIGILQFDVVAHRLKNEYGVDCAFEAVPVVTVRWILGDDSSQLEEIKRKSPQNLAIDSSGALTYLAPNSANLRLAEERFPDLDFFSTREL
;
A
#
# COMPACT_ATOMS: atom_id res chain seq x y z
N MET A 1 -3.66 8.54 11.51
CA MET A 1 -3.08 8.32 10.17
C MET A 1 -1.68 8.85 10.23
N SER A 2 -0.70 8.01 9.91
CA SER A 2 0.69 8.47 9.83
C SER A 2 0.86 9.29 8.55
N ASN A 3 1.73 10.31 8.57
CA ASN A 3 2.08 11.08 7.37
C ASN A 3 3.24 10.44 6.60
N ASP A 4 3.46 9.14 6.81
CA ASP A 4 4.55 8.40 6.19
C ASP A 4 4.24 8.16 4.71
N LEU A 5 5.21 8.47 3.86
CA LEU A 5 5.15 8.20 2.44
C LEU A 5 5.83 6.86 2.16
N VAL A 6 5.07 5.90 1.67
CA VAL A 6 5.57 4.58 1.27
C VAL A 6 5.74 4.54 -0.24
N LEU A 7 6.95 4.23 -0.71
CA LEU A 7 7.25 4.08 -2.13
C LEU A 7 7.29 2.60 -2.50
N GLY A 8 6.46 2.19 -3.45
CA GLY A 8 6.47 0.85 -4.03
C GLY A 8 7.25 0.81 -5.35
N ALA A 9 8.13 -0.17 -5.52
CA ALA A 9 8.90 -0.38 -6.73
C ALA A 9 8.93 -1.87 -7.10
N ILE A 10 8.92 -2.17 -8.41
CA ILE A 10 9.08 -3.53 -8.93
C ILE A 10 10.55 -3.95 -8.87
N GLY A 11 11.47 -2.99 -9.06
CA GLY A 11 12.92 -3.22 -9.01
C GLY A 11 13.62 -2.17 -8.15
N ILE A 12 14.66 -2.60 -7.42
CA ILE A 12 15.36 -1.75 -6.45
C ILE A 12 15.98 -0.49 -7.07
N LEU A 13 16.40 -0.55 -8.33
CA LEU A 13 16.98 0.59 -9.06
C LEU A 13 16.02 1.78 -9.17
N GLN A 14 14.71 1.56 -9.05
CA GLN A 14 13.73 2.65 -9.09
C GLN A 14 13.87 3.59 -7.89
N PHE A 15 14.33 3.11 -6.72
CA PHE A 15 14.61 3.96 -5.57
C PHE A 15 15.75 4.95 -5.87
N ASP A 16 16.83 4.47 -6.48
CA ASP A 16 17.99 5.31 -6.86
C ASP A 16 17.58 6.37 -7.89
N VAL A 17 16.77 5.99 -8.87
CA VAL A 17 16.25 6.93 -9.88
C VAL A 17 15.38 8.01 -9.23
N VAL A 18 14.51 7.65 -8.29
CA VAL A 18 13.67 8.62 -7.57
C VAL A 18 14.53 9.58 -6.76
N ALA A 19 15.50 9.09 -5.99
CA ALA A 19 16.39 9.95 -5.21
C ALA A 19 17.19 10.91 -6.10
N HIS A 20 17.70 10.42 -7.23
CA HIS A 20 18.44 11.24 -8.19
C HIS A 20 17.55 12.35 -8.79
N ARG A 21 16.33 12.02 -9.20
CA ARG A 21 15.38 12.98 -9.76
C ARG A 21 14.93 14.02 -8.74
N LEU A 22 14.61 13.61 -7.50
CA LEU A 22 14.24 14.53 -6.43
C LEU A 22 15.35 15.55 -6.15
N LYS A 23 16.61 15.10 -6.12
CA LYS A 23 17.74 15.99 -5.92
C LYS A 23 17.95 16.95 -7.09
N ASN A 24 17.91 16.45 -8.33
CA ASN A 24 18.26 17.25 -9.50
C ASN A 24 17.13 18.17 -10.00
N GLU A 25 15.89 17.70 -9.98
CA GLU A 25 14.74 18.46 -10.48
C GLU A 25 14.14 19.36 -9.39
N TYR A 26 14.23 18.95 -8.12
CA TYR A 26 13.55 19.64 -7.01
C TYR A 26 14.48 20.11 -5.89
N GLY A 27 15.78 19.80 -5.94
CA GLY A 27 16.72 20.17 -4.88
C GLY A 27 16.46 19.48 -3.55
N VAL A 28 15.70 18.37 -3.55
CA VAL A 28 15.30 17.66 -2.34
C VAL A 28 16.21 16.46 -2.11
N ASP A 29 16.90 16.44 -0.97
CA ASP A 29 17.58 15.24 -0.49
C ASP A 29 16.57 14.35 0.27
N CYS A 30 16.53 13.06 -0.08
CA CYS A 30 15.66 12.07 0.55
C CYS A 30 16.45 10.88 1.10
N ALA A 31 15.89 10.22 2.12
CA ALA A 31 16.37 8.95 2.63
C ALA A 31 15.22 7.93 2.60
N PHE A 32 15.57 6.66 2.41
CA PHE A 32 14.60 5.56 2.40
C PHE A 32 14.79 4.70 3.64
N GLU A 33 13.69 4.33 4.27
CA GLU A 33 13.64 3.36 5.37
C GLU A 33 12.83 2.14 4.93
N ALA A 34 13.30 0.95 5.30
CA ALA A 34 12.59 -0.28 5.00
C ALA A 34 11.31 -0.38 5.84
N VAL A 35 10.18 -0.64 5.19
CA VAL A 35 8.90 -0.88 5.85
C VAL A 35 8.63 -2.39 5.93
N PRO A 36 7.94 -2.88 6.99
CA PRO A 36 7.62 -4.29 7.15
C PRO A 36 6.44 -4.71 6.25
N VAL A 37 6.55 -4.47 4.94
CA VAL A 37 5.54 -4.78 3.93
C VAL A 37 6.17 -5.67 2.86
N VAL A 38 5.54 -6.81 2.60
CA VAL A 38 6.01 -7.79 1.60
C VAL A 38 5.23 -7.68 0.31
N THR A 39 3.91 -7.44 0.39
CA THR A 39 3.08 -7.29 -0.82
C THR A 39 1.92 -6.35 -0.56
N VAL A 40 1.39 -5.77 -1.64
CA VAL A 40 0.26 -4.86 -1.61
C VAL A 40 -0.89 -5.42 -2.43
N ARG A 41 -2.12 -5.16 -2.00
CA ARG A 41 -3.34 -5.51 -2.73
C ARG A 41 -4.28 -4.33 -2.74
N TRP A 42 -4.80 -3.98 -3.91
CA TRP A 42 -5.90 -3.02 -3.98
C TRP A 42 -7.15 -3.68 -3.42
N ILE A 43 -7.84 -2.98 -2.53
CA ILE A 43 -9.11 -3.44 -1.98
C ILE A 43 -10.23 -2.78 -2.80
N LEU A 44 -11.10 -3.60 -3.36
CA LEU A 44 -12.38 -3.15 -3.88
C LEU A 44 -13.49 -3.84 -3.11
N GLY A 45 -14.53 -3.09 -2.82
CA GLY A 45 -15.77 -3.63 -2.30
C GLY A 45 -16.80 -2.53 -2.38
N ASP A 46 -18.04 -2.91 -2.62
CA ASP A 46 -19.16 -1.98 -2.45
C ASP A 46 -19.19 -1.47 -0.99
N ASP A 47 -19.96 -0.41 -0.73
CA ASP A 47 -20.07 0.27 0.58
C ASP A 47 -20.63 -0.68 1.66
N SER A 48 -19.76 -1.60 2.07
CA SER A 48 -20.03 -2.78 2.86
C SER A 48 -19.58 -2.52 4.28
N SER A 49 -20.29 -3.13 5.22
CA SER A 49 -19.89 -3.12 6.63
C SER A 49 -18.47 -3.63 6.83
N GLN A 50 -18.00 -4.53 5.96
CA GLN A 50 -16.65 -5.07 5.96
C GLN A 50 -15.57 -4.05 5.59
N LEU A 51 -15.85 -3.14 4.63
CA LEU A 51 -14.92 -2.08 4.24
C LEU A 51 -14.65 -1.11 5.41
N GLU A 52 -15.69 -0.74 6.16
CA GLU A 52 -15.54 0.06 7.37
C GLU A 52 -14.89 -0.73 8.51
N GLU A 53 -15.14 -2.03 8.59
CA GLU A 53 -14.52 -2.89 9.59
C GLU A 53 -13.01 -3.04 9.38
N ILE A 54 -12.54 -3.25 8.15
CA ILE A 54 -11.10 -3.37 7.87
C ILE A 54 -10.38 -2.05 8.14
N LYS A 55 -10.99 -0.91 7.76
CA LYS A 55 -10.50 0.45 8.08
C LYS A 55 -10.32 0.64 9.59
N ARG A 56 -11.26 0.16 10.40
CA ARG A 56 -11.21 0.27 11.86
C ARG A 56 -10.23 -0.71 12.51
N LYS A 57 -10.17 -1.96 12.04
CA LYS A 57 -9.42 -3.04 12.71
C LYS A 57 -7.96 -3.11 12.32
N SER A 58 -7.61 -2.69 11.10
CA SER A 58 -6.25 -2.79 10.56
C SER A 58 -5.76 -1.49 9.92
N PRO A 59 -5.93 -0.31 10.56
CA PRO A 59 -5.55 0.96 9.95
C PRO A 59 -4.05 1.03 9.62
N GLN A 60 -3.19 0.35 10.38
CA GLN A 60 -1.75 0.29 10.11
C GLN A 60 -1.36 -0.52 8.87
N ASN A 61 -2.26 -1.39 8.38
CA ASN A 61 -2.05 -2.18 7.18
C ASN A 61 -2.84 -1.60 5.99
N LEU A 62 -3.26 -0.35 6.08
CA LEU A 62 -4.03 0.32 5.03
C LEU A 62 -3.34 1.60 4.62
N ALA A 63 -3.32 1.84 3.31
CA ALA A 63 -2.84 3.06 2.72
C ALA A 63 -3.78 3.50 1.59
N ILE A 64 -3.69 4.78 1.25
CA ILE A 64 -4.30 5.33 0.05
C ILE A 64 -3.20 5.51 -0.98
N ASP A 65 -3.38 4.96 -2.18
CA ASP A 65 -2.42 5.17 -3.27
C ASP A 65 -2.56 6.56 -3.89
N SER A 66 -1.68 6.91 -4.83
CA SER A 66 -1.69 8.21 -5.50
C SER A 66 -2.96 8.49 -6.32
N SER A 67 -3.74 7.46 -6.65
CA SER A 67 -5.03 7.57 -7.36
C SER A 67 -6.23 7.67 -6.42
N GLY A 68 -6.02 7.63 -5.10
CA GLY A 68 -7.10 7.62 -4.10
C GLY A 68 -7.64 6.23 -3.79
N ALA A 69 -6.99 5.16 -4.26
CA ALA A 69 -7.42 3.78 -4.03
C ALA A 69 -7.06 3.29 -2.63
N LEU A 70 -7.96 2.53 -2.02
CA LEU A 70 -7.63 1.81 -0.79
C LEU A 70 -6.74 0.61 -1.11
N THR A 71 -5.61 0.53 -0.41
CA THR A 71 -4.61 -0.51 -0.59
C THR A 71 -4.31 -1.19 0.74
N TYR A 72 -4.33 -2.51 0.76
CA TYR A 72 -3.86 -3.33 1.87
C TYR A 72 -2.35 -3.56 1.78
N LEU A 73 -1.63 -3.20 2.84
CA LEU A 73 -0.21 -3.42 3.01
C LEU A 73 -0.01 -4.71 3.81
N ALA A 74 0.28 -5.82 3.13
CA ALA A 74 0.44 -7.12 3.78
C ALA A 74 1.89 -7.31 4.28
N PRO A 75 2.10 -7.51 5.59
CA PRO A 75 3.44 -7.76 6.14
C PRO A 75 3.97 -9.16 5.79
N ASN A 76 3.08 -10.11 5.47
CA ASN A 76 3.41 -11.46 4.99
C ASN A 76 2.18 -12.12 4.36
N SER A 77 2.38 -13.24 3.66
CA SER A 77 1.32 -13.98 2.97
C SER A 77 0.25 -14.55 3.91
N ALA A 78 0.60 -14.91 5.14
CA ALA A 78 -0.37 -15.41 6.12
C ALA A 78 -1.35 -14.31 6.55
N ASN A 79 -0.86 -13.08 6.76
CA ASN A 79 -1.72 -11.93 7.08
C ASN A 79 -2.63 -11.54 5.92
N LEU A 80 -2.14 -11.65 4.67
CA LEU A 80 -2.99 -11.42 3.51
C LEU A 80 -4.13 -12.45 3.47
N ARG A 81 -3.82 -13.74 3.56
CA ARG A 81 -4.82 -14.80 3.53
C ARG A 81 -5.84 -14.67 4.67
N LEU A 82 -5.40 -14.33 5.88
CA LEU A 82 -6.32 -14.08 7.00
C LEU A 82 -7.21 -12.87 6.77
N ALA A 83 -6.73 -11.83 6.07
CA ALA A 83 -7.56 -10.69 5.70
C ALA A 83 -8.61 -11.09 4.65
N GLU A 84 -8.21 -11.83 3.61
CA GLU A 84 -9.11 -12.36 2.58
C GLU A 84 -10.19 -13.30 3.19
N GLU A 85 -9.81 -14.19 4.10
CA GLU A 85 -10.75 -15.09 4.80
C GLU A 85 -11.73 -14.32 5.72
N ARG A 86 -11.26 -13.24 6.34
CA ARG A 86 -12.05 -12.43 7.28
C ARG A 86 -13.00 -11.48 6.58
N PHE A 87 -12.61 -10.99 5.40
CA PHE A 87 -13.36 -10.01 4.64
C PHE A 87 -13.73 -10.58 3.26
N PRO A 88 -14.57 -11.62 3.20
CA PRO A 88 -14.90 -12.32 1.95
C PRO A 88 -15.72 -11.48 0.96
N ASP A 89 -16.31 -10.36 1.40
CA ASP A 89 -17.06 -9.44 0.54
C ASP A 89 -16.15 -8.38 -0.10
N LEU A 90 -14.85 -8.40 0.22
CA LEU A 90 -13.84 -7.50 -0.35
C LEU A 90 -12.94 -8.27 -1.32
N ASP A 91 -12.73 -7.71 -2.50
CA ASP A 91 -11.79 -8.21 -3.49
C ASP A 91 -10.40 -7.62 -3.23
N PHE A 92 -9.38 -8.49 -3.24
CA PHE A 92 -7.98 -8.13 -3.06
C PHE A 92 -7.21 -8.33 -4.38
N PHE A 93 -7.05 -7.25 -5.15
CA PHE A 93 -6.42 -7.30 -6.46
C PHE A 93 -4.90 -7.13 -6.40
N SER A 94 -4.18 -7.98 -7.14
CA SER A 94 -2.72 -7.89 -7.31
C SER A 94 -2.28 -6.93 -8.42
N THR A 95 -3.20 -6.56 -9.30
CA THR A 95 -3.01 -5.62 -10.41
C THR A 95 -4.23 -4.74 -10.54
N ARG A 96 -4.04 -3.53 -11.05
CA ARG A 96 -5.13 -2.60 -11.35
C ARG A 96 -4.88 -1.99 -12.72
N GLU A 97 -5.93 -1.91 -13.53
CA GLU A 97 -5.93 -1.08 -14.74
C GLU A 97 -6.18 0.38 -14.32
N LEU A 98 -5.31 1.28 -14.79
CA LEU A 98 -5.34 2.72 -14.50
C LEU A 98 -6.43 3.43 -15.29
#